data_AF-A0A0L1JJ55-F1
#
_entry.id   AF-A0A0L1JJ55-F1
#
_cell.length_a   1.000
_cell.length_b   1.000
_cell.length_c   1.000
_cell.angle_alpha   90.00
_cell.angle_beta   90.00
_cell.angle_gamma   90.00
#
_symmetry.space_group_name_H-M   'P 1'
#
loop_
_entity.id
_entity.type
_entity.pdbx_description
1 polymer ?
#
loop_
_entity_poly.entity_id
_entity_poly.type
_entity_poly.pdbx_seq_one_letter_code
_entity_poly.pdbx_strand_id
1 'polypeptide(L)'
;DGNDIIDGGHGEDVLRGGAGDDLIISRADGREGAVTYDPNRDEGDPFNELTGGKLYPDQPVPGDDLLHGGDGADIFYFQTLINAKERFIREHTRSDGTINWGRIAGENDNIHDHWLDVLGNDTILDFSRDEGDRIVIEGHTTEIASITYGDINNDGVMDHSIITLYSDQGRNGGAHNDDLLGTITVYGDLVKESDIEHSAAPTYGIVATSDNLDEALEPLEDAVNVRNAGRGNDLGTMADHVVAGVKAPVLAVEGPGQLSGEDDDYMEVGQHAAMNLRAATIELTFELDRLYGRQALVSADVEGADSGEFTVWIDDGKLVVA
;
A
#
# COMPACT_ATOMS: atom_id res chain seq x y z
N ASP A 1 -15.34 21.80 -0.02
CA ASP A 1 -15.52 22.89 0.97
C ASP A 1 -16.26 22.32 2.17
N GLY A 2 -15.54 22.19 3.28
CA GLY A 2 -16.03 21.55 4.50
C GLY A 2 -15.32 20.22 4.70
N ASN A 3 -15.56 19.61 5.85
CA ASN A 3 -15.02 18.29 6.17
C ASN A 3 -16.05 17.25 5.70
N ASP A 4 -15.77 16.61 4.57
CA ASP A 4 -16.67 15.71 3.86
C ASP A 4 -16.28 14.22 4.08
N ILE A 5 -17.23 13.33 3.82
CA ILE A 5 -16.98 11.88 3.72
C ILE A 5 -17.32 11.48 2.29
N ILE A 6 -16.33 10.96 1.58
CA ILE A 6 -16.40 10.55 0.19
C ILE A 6 -16.12 9.06 0.13
N ASP A 7 -17.02 8.31 -0.49
CA ASP A 7 -16.97 6.86 -0.60
C ASP A 7 -17.15 6.52 -2.07
N GLY A 8 -16.12 5.94 -2.70
CA GLY A 8 -16.16 5.58 -4.12
C GLY A 8 -17.25 4.54 -4.41
N GLY A 9 -17.41 3.58 -3.50
CA GLY A 9 -18.37 2.51 -3.67
C GLY A 9 -17.71 1.31 -4.35
N HIS A 10 -18.14 1.00 -5.58
CA HIS A 10 -17.65 -0.15 -6.32
C HIS A 10 -17.14 0.24 -7.71
N GLY A 11 -15.97 -0.26 -8.09
CA GLY A 11 -15.33 -0.05 -9.39
C GLY A 11 -14.42 1.19 -9.41
N GLU A 12 -13.76 1.46 -10.54
CA GLU A 12 -12.83 2.60 -10.60
C GLU A 12 -13.52 3.97 -10.43
N ASP A 13 -13.02 4.73 -9.46
CA ASP A 13 -13.55 6.02 -9.09
C ASP A 13 -12.53 7.17 -9.21
N VAL A 14 -13.07 8.39 -9.27
CA VAL A 14 -12.29 9.63 -9.12
C VAL A 14 -12.83 10.39 -7.92
N LEU A 15 -12.10 10.33 -6.81
CA LEU A 15 -12.48 10.90 -5.52
C LEU A 15 -11.76 12.24 -5.29
N ARG A 16 -12.51 13.27 -4.89
CA ARG A 16 -12.00 14.64 -4.73
C ARG A 16 -12.55 15.29 -3.46
N GLY A 17 -11.72 15.46 -2.44
CA GLY A 17 -12.06 16.14 -1.18
C GLY A 17 -12.32 17.63 -1.39
N GLY A 18 -11.32 18.32 -1.91
CA GLY A 18 -11.39 19.73 -2.26
C GLY A 18 -10.77 20.59 -1.17
N ALA A 19 -11.53 21.02 -0.18
CA ALA A 19 -11.01 21.91 0.85
C ALA A 19 -11.71 21.64 2.18
N GLY A 20 -10.94 21.47 3.24
CA GLY A 20 -11.39 20.97 4.55
C GLY A 20 -10.72 19.63 4.86
N ASP A 21 -10.92 19.11 6.07
CA ASP A 21 -10.34 17.81 6.45
C ASP A 21 -11.31 16.70 6.03
N ASP A 22 -11.02 16.04 4.91
CA ASP A 22 -11.90 15.08 4.26
C ASP A 22 -11.52 13.62 4.60
N LEU A 23 -12.52 12.74 4.63
CA LEU A 23 -12.33 11.30 4.66
C LEU A 23 -12.67 10.72 3.28
N ILE A 24 -11.68 10.15 2.61
CA ILE A 24 -11.80 9.59 1.26
C ILE A 24 -11.63 8.07 1.36
N ILE A 25 -12.67 7.31 1.02
CA ILE A 25 -12.73 5.86 1.16
C ILE A 25 -12.65 5.21 -0.23
N SER A 26 -11.54 4.51 -0.47
CA SER A 26 -11.37 3.52 -1.55
C SER A 26 -11.63 2.11 -0.98
N ARG A 27 -12.27 1.24 -1.76
CA ARG A 27 -12.62 -0.11 -1.35
C ARG A 27 -12.00 -1.12 -2.29
N ALA A 28 -11.49 -2.23 -1.73
CA ALA A 28 -11.02 -3.33 -2.53
C ALA A 28 -12.21 -4.11 -3.11
N ASP A 29 -12.60 -3.74 -4.32
CA ASP A 29 -13.80 -4.22 -5.01
C ASP A 29 -13.51 -4.85 -6.38
N GLY A 30 -12.23 -4.99 -6.72
CA GLY A 30 -11.71 -5.54 -7.98
C GLY A 30 -11.98 -7.05 -8.17
N ARG A 31 -12.75 -7.65 -7.25
CA ARG A 31 -13.13 -9.07 -7.17
C ARG A 31 -11.97 -9.99 -6.88
N GLU A 32 -12.23 -11.29 -7.05
CA GLU A 32 -11.33 -12.38 -6.71
C GLU A 32 -9.95 -12.22 -7.34
N GLY A 33 -8.93 -12.13 -6.49
CA GLY A 33 -7.52 -12.12 -6.85
C GLY A 33 -7.06 -13.46 -7.42
N ALA A 34 -5.82 -13.50 -7.90
CA ALA A 34 -5.19 -14.77 -8.26
C ALA A 34 -4.61 -15.41 -6.99
N VAL A 35 -4.82 -16.71 -6.82
CA VAL A 35 -4.15 -17.49 -5.76
C VAL A 35 -2.63 -17.40 -5.95
N THR A 36 -1.93 -16.89 -4.95
CA THR A 36 -0.48 -16.88 -4.93
C THR A 36 0.05 -18.29 -4.68
N TYR A 37 1.15 -18.62 -5.37
CA TYR A 37 1.91 -19.84 -5.07
C TYR A 37 2.57 -19.71 -3.71
N ASP A 38 2.16 -20.56 -2.78
CA ASP A 38 2.77 -20.72 -1.47
C ASP A 38 3.32 -22.17 -1.36
N PRO A 39 4.63 -22.35 -1.16
CA PRO A 39 5.25 -23.68 -1.04
C PRO A 39 4.83 -24.46 0.21
N ASN A 40 4.27 -23.79 1.22
CA ASN A 40 3.81 -24.39 2.47
C ASN A 40 2.29 -24.62 2.50
N ARG A 41 1.57 -24.20 1.45
CA ARG A 41 0.12 -24.36 1.33
C ARG A 41 -0.31 -25.83 1.46
N ASP A 42 -1.30 -26.10 2.30
CA ASP A 42 -1.89 -27.42 2.48
C ASP A 42 -3.39 -27.47 2.15
N GLU A 43 -4.03 -26.32 1.94
CA GLU A 43 -5.38 -26.19 1.41
C GLU A 43 -5.43 -26.63 -0.06
N GLY A 44 -6.50 -27.32 -0.44
CA GLY A 44 -6.73 -27.76 -1.80
C GLY A 44 -7.98 -27.13 -2.41
N ASP A 45 -8.27 -27.54 -3.64
CA ASP A 45 -9.59 -27.37 -4.27
C ASP A 45 -10.19 -28.77 -4.51
N PRO A 46 -10.70 -29.44 -3.45
CA PRO A 46 -11.18 -30.83 -3.55
C PRO A 46 -12.44 -30.98 -4.40
N PHE A 47 -13.16 -29.88 -4.64
CA PHE A 47 -14.37 -29.85 -5.44
C PHE A 47 -14.09 -29.47 -6.91
N ASN A 48 -12.85 -29.08 -7.24
CA ASN A 48 -12.44 -28.64 -8.57
C ASN A 48 -13.34 -27.50 -9.08
N GLU A 49 -13.56 -26.52 -8.20
CA GLU A 49 -14.39 -25.33 -8.45
C GLU A 49 -13.59 -24.19 -9.09
N LEU A 50 -12.27 -24.17 -8.89
CA LEU A 50 -11.41 -23.10 -9.37
C LEU A 50 -10.94 -23.37 -10.80
N THR A 51 -11.06 -22.37 -11.65
CA THR A 51 -10.48 -22.34 -12.98
C THR A 51 -9.32 -21.35 -12.99
N GLY A 52 -8.09 -21.85 -13.13
CA GLY A 52 -6.89 -21.00 -13.08
C GLY A 52 -6.66 -20.34 -11.73
N GLY A 53 -7.11 -20.97 -10.64
CA GLY A 53 -7.01 -20.44 -9.28
C GLY A 53 -8.14 -19.48 -8.90
N LYS A 54 -9.18 -19.30 -9.74
CA LYS A 54 -10.32 -18.44 -9.44
C LYS A 54 -11.64 -19.18 -9.56
N LEU A 55 -12.58 -18.90 -8.66
CA LEU A 55 -13.98 -19.29 -8.74
C LEU A 55 -14.71 -18.52 -9.84
N TYR A 56 -14.43 -17.22 -9.96
CA TYR A 56 -15.04 -16.31 -10.92
C TYR A 56 -13.98 -15.67 -11.84
N PRO A 57 -13.36 -16.45 -12.75
CA PRO A 57 -12.25 -15.97 -13.58
C PRO A 57 -12.62 -14.84 -14.55
N ASP A 58 -13.91 -14.70 -14.88
CA ASP A 58 -14.42 -13.70 -15.83
C ASP A 58 -14.95 -12.42 -15.15
N GLN A 59 -14.86 -12.33 -13.82
CA GLN A 59 -15.35 -11.20 -13.03
C GLN A 59 -14.32 -10.21 -12.46
N PRO A 60 -13.02 -10.19 -12.82
CA PRO A 60 -12.18 -9.05 -12.42
C PRO A 60 -12.82 -7.75 -12.90
N VAL A 61 -13.16 -6.85 -11.98
CA VAL A 61 -13.57 -5.49 -12.32
C VAL A 61 -12.36 -4.57 -12.18
N PRO A 62 -12.24 -3.56 -13.04
CA PRO A 62 -11.25 -2.53 -12.82
C PRO A 62 -11.62 -1.77 -11.53
N GLY A 63 -10.68 -1.68 -10.59
CA GLY A 63 -10.81 -0.98 -9.30
C GLY A 63 -9.65 -0.02 -9.04
N ASP A 64 -8.97 0.45 -10.10
CA ASP A 64 -7.89 1.42 -10.00
C ASP A 64 -8.48 2.83 -9.68
N ASP A 65 -8.51 3.22 -8.41
CA ASP A 65 -9.07 4.50 -7.96
C ASP A 65 -8.08 5.67 -8.06
N LEU A 66 -8.61 6.87 -8.27
CA LEU A 66 -7.85 8.13 -8.27
C LEU A 66 -8.34 9.07 -7.16
N LEU A 67 -7.50 9.30 -6.16
CA LEU A 67 -7.79 10.09 -4.98
C LEU A 67 -7.02 11.42 -5.00
N HIS A 68 -7.73 12.51 -4.73
CA HIS A 68 -7.16 13.85 -4.58
C HIS A 68 -7.77 14.50 -3.33
N GLY A 69 -6.94 14.70 -2.31
CA GLY A 69 -7.33 15.33 -1.04
C GLY A 69 -7.75 16.78 -1.26
N GLY A 70 -6.84 17.58 -1.79
CA GLY A 70 -6.97 19.03 -1.88
C GLY A 70 -6.34 19.73 -0.67
N ASP A 71 -6.91 20.87 -0.27
CA ASP A 71 -6.40 21.65 0.86
C ASP A 71 -7.00 21.11 2.18
N GLY A 72 -6.20 20.54 3.08
CA GLY A 72 -6.69 20.10 4.40
C GLY A 72 -5.92 18.92 4.96
N ALA A 73 -6.26 18.51 6.18
CA ALA A 73 -5.68 17.30 6.78
C ALA A 73 -6.52 16.07 6.40
N ASP A 74 -6.31 15.54 5.20
CA ASP A 74 -7.17 14.51 4.61
C ASP A 74 -6.81 13.09 5.08
N ILE A 75 -7.80 12.20 5.07
CA ILE A 75 -7.62 10.78 5.36
C ILE A 75 -7.91 9.98 4.09
N PHE A 76 -6.87 9.38 3.53
CA PHE A 76 -6.97 8.39 2.46
C PHE A 76 -7.16 7.00 3.09
N TYR A 77 -8.39 6.51 3.09
CA TYR A 77 -8.79 5.28 3.76
C TYR A 77 -9.02 4.17 2.74
N PHE A 78 -8.21 3.11 2.81
CA PHE A 78 -8.30 1.92 1.97
C PHE A 78 -8.92 0.78 2.76
N GLN A 79 -10.06 0.28 2.29
CA GLN A 79 -10.81 -0.78 2.95
C GLN A 79 -10.72 -2.08 2.14
N THR A 80 -10.08 -3.12 2.67
CA THR A 80 -10.13 -4.44 2.02
C THR A 80 -11.39 -5.19 2.42
N LEU A 81 -12.00 -5.87 1.45
CA LEU A 81 -13.31 -6.52 1.61
C LEU A 81 -13.18 -8.03 1.45
N ILE A 82 -13.78 -8.77 2.38
CA ILE A 82 -13.95 -10.21 2.25
C ILE A 82 -15.07 -10.49 1.25
N ASN A 83 -14.83 -11.42 0.34
CA ASN A 83 -15.85 -12.07 -0.46
C ASN A 83 -15.70 -13.59 -0.34
N ALA A 84 -16.70 -14.35 -0.76
CA ALA A 84 -16.72 -15.79 -0.53
C ALA A 84 -17.62 -16.54 -1.50
N LYS A 85 -17.44 -17.86 -1.54
CA LYS A 85 -18.38 -18.75 -2.23
C LYS A 85 -19.78 -18.55 -1.65
N GLU A 86 -20.78 -18.52 -2.54
CA GLU A 86 -22.19 -18.32 -2.19
C GLU A 86 -22.66 -19.18 -1.00
N ARG A 87 -22.21 -20.45 -0.95
CA ARG A 87 -22.58 -21.38 0.12
C ARG A 87 -22.20 -20.87 1.52
N PHE A 88 -21.04 -20.25 1.68
CA PHE A 88 -20.58 -19.74 2.98
C PHE A 88 -21.26 -18.41 3.33
N ILE A 89 -21.52 -17.57 2.33
CA ILE A 89 -22.34 -16.37 2.53
C ILE A 89 -23.72 -16.77 3.07
N ARG A 90 -24.37 -17.76 2.44
CA ARG A 90 -25.68 -18.26 2.87
C ARG A 90 -25.64 -18.95 4.23
N GLU A 91 -24.62 -19.76 4.49
CA GLU A 91 -24.44 -20.45 5.78
C GLU A 91 -24.30 -19.47 6.95
N HIS A 92 -23.56 -18.37 6.74
CA HIS A 92 -23.30 -17.35 7.77
C HIS A 92 -24.23 -16.14 7.71
N THR A 93 -25.31 -16.22 6.93
CA THR A 93 -26.39 -15.23 6.94
C THR A 93 -27.33 -15.46 8.12
N ARG A 94 -27.55 -14.42 8.93
CA ARG A 94 -28.47 -14.46 10.07
C ARG A 94 -29.94 -14.42 9.61
N SER A 95 -30.86 -14.74 10.53
CA SER A 95 -32.30 -14.71 10.24
C SER A 95 -32.85 -13.33 9.85
N ASP A 96 -32.12 -12.26 10.17
CA ASP A 96 -32.46 -10.88 9.81
C ASP A 96 -31.84 -10.42 8.48
N GLY A 97 -31.16 -11.32 7.76
CA GLY A 97 -30.52 -11.04 6.47
C GLY A 97 -29.09 -10.49 6.60
N THR A 98 -28.61 -10.14 7.79
CA THR A 98 -27.22 -9.66 7.96
C THR A 98 -26.23 -10.81 7.80
N ILE A 99 -25.12 -10.55 7.10
CA ILE A 99 -24.06 -11.55 6.90
C ILE A 99 -23.04 -11.45 8.04
N ASN A 100 -22.49 -12.59 8.46
CA ASN A 100 -21.42 -12.64 9.45
C ASN A 100 -20.06 -12.88 8.80
N TRP A 101 -19.48 -11.83 8.23
CA TRP A 101 -18.18 -11.88 7.55
C TRP A 101 -17.04 -12.36 8.44
N GLY A 102 -17.04 -12.02 9.73
CA GLY A 102 -16.06 -12.56 10.67
C GLY A 102 -16.13 -14.07 10.90
N ARG A 103 -17.26 -14.73 10.59
CA ARG A 103 -17.34 -16.21 10.54
C ARG A 103 -16.87 -16.76 9.21
N ILE A 104 -17.18 -16.07 8.10
CA ILE A 104 -16.72 -16.42 6.76
C ILE A 104 -15.19 -16.35 6.68
N ALA A 105 -14.57 -15.35 7.30
CA ALA A 105 -13.12 -15.25 7.49
C ALA A 105 -12.47 -16.47 8.19
N GLY A 106 -13.29 -17.29 8.86
CA GLY A 106 -12.84 -18.53 9.48
C GLY A 106 -12.89 -19.76 8.56
N GLU A 107 -13.46 -19.65 7.36
CA GLU A 107 -13.61 -20.74 6.40
C GLU A 107 -12.30 -20.97 5.65
N ASN A 108 -11.39 -21.73 6.26
CA ASN A 108 -10.03 -21.99 5.78
C ASN A 108 -9.79 -23.45 5.34
N ASP A 109 -10.84 -24.24 5.17
CA ASP A 109 -10.71 -25.66 4.82
C ASP A 109 -10.19 -25.86 3.38
N ASN A 110 -10.51 -24.94 2.47
CA ASN A 110 -10.11 -25.00 1.06
C ASN A 110 -9.69 -23.64 0.53
N ILE A 111 -8.88 -23.66 -0.54
CA ILE A 111 -8.46 -22.46 -1.24
C ILE A 111 -9.70 -21.70 -1.72
N HIS A 112 -9.69 -20.39 -1.47
CA HIS A 112 -10.72 -19.45 -1.87
C HIS A 112 -12.14 -19.86 -1.44
N ASP A 113 -12.30 -20.57 -0.32
CA ASP A 113 -13.62 -20.68 0.33
C ASP A 113 -14.15 -19.29 0.71
N HIS A 114 -13.22 -18.41 1.10
CA HIS A 114 -13.33 -16.96 1.05
C HIS A 114 -12.01 -16.36 0.54
N TRP A 115 -12.03 -15.10 0.16
CA TRP A 115 -10.86 -14.33 -0.28
C TRP A 115 -11.05 -12.86 0.07
N LEU A 116 -10.00 -12.07 -0.10
CA LEU A 116 -10.11 -10.62 -0.16
C LEU A 116 -10.25 -10.20 -1.61
N ASP A 117 -11.25 -9.39 -1.92
CA ASP A 117 -11.33 -8.75 -3.23
C ASP A 117 -10.09 -7.86 -3.41
N VAL A 118 -9.56 -7.80 -4.64
CA VAL A 118 -8.35 -7.03 -4.93
C VAL A 118 -8.64 -5.53 -4.89
N LEU A 119 -7.66 -4.77 -4.41
CA LEU A 119 -7.69 -3.31 -4.39
C LEU A 119 -7.60 -2.74 -5.79
N GLY A 120 -6.81 -3.34 -6.69
CA GLY A 120 -6.41 -2.68 -7.93
C GLY A 120 -5.10 -1.90 -7.74
N ASN A 121 -4.93 -0.82 -8.52
CA ASN A 121 -3.76 0.06 -8.49
C ASN A 121 -4.21 1.49 -8.25
N ASP A 122 -4.49 1.80 -6.99
CA ASP A 122 -5.00 3.11 -6.60
C ASP A 122 -3.90 4.16 -6.65
N THR A 123 -4.30 5.41 -6.78
CA THR A 123 -3.39 6.55 -6.85
C THR A 123 -3.86 7.70 -5.97
N ILE A 124 -3.05 8.11 -4.99
CA ILE A 124 -3.16 9.38 -4.27
C ILE A 124 -2.32 10.42 -5.02
N LEU A 125 -2.89 11.59 -5.29
CA LEU A 125 -2.27 12.60 -6.15
C LEU A 125 -1.46 13.68 -5.43
N ASP A 126 -1.71 13.91 -4.14
CA ASP A 126 -1.33 15.14 -3.46
C ASP A 126 -1.08 14.97 -1.95
N PHE A 127 -0.62 13.81 -1.51
CA PHE A 127 -0.35 13.53 -0.09
C PHE A 127 0.62 14.57 0.52
N SER A 128 0.24 15.13 1.67
CA SER A 128 0.94 16.24 2.32
C SER A 128 1.03 16.05 3.83
N ARG A 129 2.21 15.71 4.34
CA ARG A 129 2.40 15.59 5.81
C ARG A 129 2.33 16.94 6.52
N ASP A 130 2.69 18.01 5.82
CA ASP A 130 2.63 19.37 6.35
C ASP A 130 1.18 19.84 6.57
N GLU A 131 0.24 19.39 5.73
CA GLU A 131 -1.20 19.66 5.91
C GLU A 131 -1.82 18.71 6.95
N GLY A 132 -1.20 17.55 7.18
CA GLY A 132 -1.60 16.58 8.20
C GLY A 132 -2.32 15.36 7.63
N ASP A 133 -2.10 15.09 6.34
CA ASP A 133 -2.68 13.93 5.67
C ASP A 133 -2.27 12.62 6.31
N ARG A 134 -3.19 11.65 6.25
CA ARG A 134 -3.00 10.31 6.81
C ARG A 134 -3.45 9.26 5.80
N ILE A 135 -2.69 8.17 5.73
CA ILE A 135 -3.08 6.96 5.02
C ILE A 135 -3.55 5.95 6.05
N VAL A 136 -4.73 5.37 5.83
CA VAL A 136 -5.29 4.32 6.67
C VAL A 136 -5.57 3.10 5.81
N ILE A 137 -5.04 1.94 6.18
CA ILE A 137 -5.25 0.67 5.47
C ILE A 137 -5.82 -0.33 6.46
N GLU A 138 -7.08 -0.73 6.25
CA GLU A 138 -7.77 -1.62 7.17
C GLU A 138 -8.55 -2.72 6.45
N GLY A 139 -8.53 -3.91 7.05
CA GLY A 139 -9.36 -5.03 6.64
C GLY A 139 -8.68 -6.36 6.93
N HIS A 140 -9.41 -7.46 6.71
CA HIS A 140 -9.03 -8.75 7.24
C HIS A 140 -7.67 -9.18 6.68
N THR A 141 -6.72 -9.54 7.56
CA THR A 141 -5.39 -10.11 7.23
C THR A 141 -4.59 -9.34 6.19
N THR A 142 -4.99 -8.11 5.89
CA THR A 142 -4.31 -7.25 4.93
C THR A 142 -3.04 -6.79 5.58
N GLU A 143 -1.91 -6.93 4.89
CA GLU A 143 -0.59 -6.54 5.35
C GLU A 143 0.13 -5.74 4.27
N ILE A 144 1.06 -4.90 4.70
CA ILE A 144 1.94 -4.13 3.80
C ILE A 144 3.10 -5.05 3.41
N ALA A 145 3.19 -5.40 2.13
CA ALA A 145 4.26 -6.24 1.60
C ALA A 145 5.57 -5.45 1.44
N SER A 146 5.46 -4.23 0.91
CA SER A 146 6.61 -3.32 0.74
C SER A 146 6.15 -1.89 0.48
N ILE A 147 7.07 -0.96 0.76
CA ILE A 147 7.00 0.43 0.31
C ILE A 147 8.25 0.66 -0.54
N THR A 148 8.05 0.98 -1.81
CA THR A 148 9.13 1.28 -2.75
C THR A 148 8.98 2.68 -3.30
N TYR A 149 10.04 3.23 -3.88
CA TYR A 149 10.07 4.61 -4.37
C TYR A 149 10.43 4.62 -5.85
N GLY A 150 9.68 5.39 -6.63
CA GLY A 150 9.80 5.38 -8.09
C GLY A 150 10.26 6.72 -8.66
N ASP A 151 11.17 6.64 -9.63
CA ASP A 151 11.61 7.75 -10.49
C ASP A 151 10.92 7.61 -11.85
N ILE A 152 9.83 8.35 -12.04
CA ILE A 152 8.96 8.17 -13.21
C ILE A 152 9.46 8.96 -14.42
N ASN A 153 10.25 10.03 -14.22
CA ASN A 153 10.83 10.83 -15.30
C ASN A 153 12.28 10.44 -15.65
N ASN A 154 12.86 9.48 -14.93
CA ASN A 154 14.22 8.98 -15.06
C ASN A 154 15.30 10.05 -14.87
N ASP A 155 15.03 11.07 -14.04
CA ASP A 155 15.99 12.11 -13.72
C ASP A 155 16.87 11.76 -12.51
N GLY A 156 16.53 10.70 -11.77
CA GLY A 156 17.22 10.20 -10.59
C GLY A 156 16.60 10.64 -9.26
N VAL A 157 15.57 11.48 -9.26
CA VAL A 157 14.79 11.88 -8.08
C VAL A 157 13.66 10.87 -7.88
N MET A 158 13.46 10.41 -6.65
CA MET A 158 12.29 9.61 -6.32
C MET A 158 11.05 10.51 -6.26
N ASP A 159 10.07 10.27 -7.13
CA ASP A 159 8.91 11.13 -7.37
C ASP A 159 7.64 10.67 -6.64
N HIS A 160 7.58 9.41 -6.23
CA HIS A 160 6.40 8.81 -5.63
C HIS A 160 6.77 7.58 -4.81
N SER A 161 5.88 7.21 -3.89
CA SER A 161 5.91 5.93 -3.21
C SER A 161 4.95 4.93 -3.87
N ILE A 162 5.22 3.65 -3.72
CA ILE A 162 4.34 2.54 -4.10
C ILE A 162 4.24 1.62 -2.89
N ILE A 163 3.05 1.56 -2.29
CA ILE A 163 2.70 0.63 -1.23
C ILE A 163 2.12 -0.62 -1.90
N THR A 164 2.68 -1.79 -1.64
CA THR A 164 2.14 -3.07 -2.13
C THR A 164 1.45 -3.79 -0.99
N LEU A 165 0.24 -4.30 -1.23
CA LEU A 165 -0.54 -5.02 -0.23
C LEU A 165 -0.67 -6.50 -0.57
N TYR A 166 -0.67 -7.33 0.47
CA TYR A 166 -0.92 -8.76 0.37
C TYR A 166 -1.76 -9.23 1.57
N SER A 167 -2.25 -10.47 1.51
CA SER A 167 -2.92 -11.09 2.64
C SER A 167 -2.00 -12.04 3.41
N ASP A 168 -1.89 -11.87 4.73
CA ASP A 168 -1.18 -12.77 5.66
C ASP A 168 -2.16 -13.40 6.66
N GLN A 169 -2.49 -14.68 6.46
CA GLN A 169 -3.35 -15.42 7.39
C GLN A 169 -2.54 -16.07 8.54
N GLY A 170 -1.25 -15.80 8.60
CA GLY A 170 -0.31 -16.26 9.61
C GLY A 170 0.19 -17.69 9.38
N ARG A 171 0.82 -18.24 10.43
CA ARG A 171 1.67 -19.44 10.36
C ARG A 171 0.99 -20.73 9.85
N ASN A 172 -0.34 -20.79 9.83
CA ASN A 172 -1.08 -21.97 9.37
C ASN A 172 -1.76 -21.74 8.02
N GLY A 173 -1.44 -20.66 7.32
CA GLY A 173 -2.08 -20.31 6.06
C GLY A 173 -3.59 -20.10 6.21
N GLY A 174 -4.28 -20.28 5.09
CA GLY A 174 -5.72 -20.25 5.00
C GLY A 174 -6.18 -20.14 3.54
N ALA A 175 -7.47 -19.86 3.38
CA ALA A 175 -8.12 -19.81 2.08
C ALA A 175 -7.42 -18.87 1.08
N HIS A 176 -6.78 -17.80 1.54
CA HIS A 176 -6.20 -16.75 0.70
C HIS A 176 -4.83 -16.23 1.21
N ASN A 177 -4.05 -17.11 1.87
CA ASN A 177 -2.70 -16.76 2.32
C ASN A 177 -1.77 -16.39 1.16
N ASP A 178 -0.95 -15.36 1.36
CA ASP A 178 0.02 -14.77 0.43
C ASP A 178 -0.59 -14.14 -0.84
N ASP A 179 -1.92 -14.05 -0.94
CA ASP A 179 -2.56 -13.47 -2.12
C ASP A 179 -2.25 -11.97 -2.22
N LEU A 180 -1.85 -11.54 -3.41
CA LEU A 180 -1.58 -10.12 -3.69
C LEU A 180 -2.90 -9.37 -3.82
N LEU A 181 -3.00 -8.25 -3.12
CA LEU A 181 -4.23 -7.46 -3.07
C LEU A 181 -4.17 -6.27 -4.03
N GLY A 182 -3.01 -5.69 -4.26
CA GLY A 182 -2.88 -4.55 -5.16
C GLY A 182 -1.81 -3.57 -4.72
N THR A 183 -1.87 -2.37 -5.28
CA THR A 183 -0.92 -1.30 -4.97
C THR A 183 -1.62 0.02 -4.74
N ILE A 184 -0.96 0.89 -3.97
CA ILE A 184 -1.32 2.30 -3.80
C ILE A 184 -0.10 3.12 -4.22
N THR A 185 -0.23 3.87 -5.30
CA THR A 185 0.77 4.85 -5.73
C THR A 185 0.49 6.18 -5.03
N VAL A 186 1.50 6.76 -4.38
CA VAL A 186 1.36 8.00 -3.61
C VAL A 186 2.27 9.08 -4.17
N TYR A 187 1.67 10.13 -4.71
CA TYR A 187 2.34 11.37 -5.08
C TYR A 187 2.20 12.42 -3.99
N GLY A 188 3.10 13.41 -4.02
CA GLY A 188 3.30 14.35 -2.92
C GLY A 188 4.47 13.90 -2.08
N ASP A 189 4.38 14.08 -0.77
CA ASP A 189 5.41 13.63 0.16
C ASP A 189 5.64 12.10 0.06
N LEU A 190 6.91 11.68 -0.01
CA LEU A 190 7.24 10.25 0.03
C LEU A 190 6.82 9.66 1.39
N VAL A 191 6.11 8.54 1.36
CA VAL A 191 5.60 7.87 2.56
C VAL A 191 6.52 6.75 3.03
N LYS A 192 6.63 6.58 4.34
CA LYS A 192 7.23 5.41 5.00
C LYS A 192 6.17 4.66 5.79
N GLU A 193 6.53 3.52 6.37
CA GLU A 193 5.57 2.67 7.10
C GLU A 193 4.94 3.40 8.30
N SER A 194 5.71 4.23 9.00
CA SER A 194 5.21 5.02 10.14
C SER A 194 4.22 6.15 9.75
N ASP A 195 4.06 6.46 8.46
CA ASP A 195 3.05 7.39 7.95
C ASP A 195 1.68 6.69 7.73
N ILE A 196 1.64 5.36 7.85
CA ILE A 196 0.46 4.53 7.55
C ILE A 196 -0.13 3.97 8.83
N GLU A 197 -1.42 4.23 9.04
CA GLU A 197 -2.19 3.52 10.05
C GLU A 197 -2.73 2.23 9.47
N HIS A 198 -2.39 1.12 10.12
CA HIS A 198 -2.66 -0.19 9.59
C HIS A 198 -3.39 -1.09 10.60
N SER A 199 -4.42 -1.80 10.13
CA SER A 199 -5.08 -2.83 10.92
C SER A 199 -5.58 -4.01 10.09
N ALA A 200 -5.06 -5.19 10.39
CA ALA A 200 -5.48 -6.46 9.80
C ALA A 200 -6.72 -7.12 10.46
N ALA A 201 -7.31 -6.47 11.47
CA ALA A 201 -8.32 -7.08 12.35
C ALA A 201 -9.78 -6.99 11.85
N PRO A 202 -10.23 -5.89 11.21
CA PRO A 202 -11.63 -5.78 10.78
C PRO A 202 -12.01 -6.84 9.76
N THR A 203 -13.29 -7.24 9.75
CA THR A 203 -13.83 -8.24 8.81
C THR A 203 -14.97 -7.62 8.02
N TYR A 204 -14.63 -6.61 7.22
CA TYR A 204 -15.54 -6.03 6.24
C TYR A 204 -15.81 -7.04 5.14
N GLY A 205 -17.02 -7.06 4.62
CA GLY A 205 -17.32 -7.88 3.46
C GLY A 205 -18.04 -7.10 2.40
N ILE A 206 -17.99 -7.63 1.18
CA ILE A 206 -18.40 -6.95 -0.05
C ILE A 206 -19.83 -6.42 0.01
N VAL A 207 -20.72 -7.08 0.76
CA VAL A 207 -22.10 -6.63 1.00
C VAL A 207 -22.53 -6.85 2.45
N ALA A 208 -23.35 -5.95 3.00
CA ALA A 208 -23.78 -6.04 4.39
C ALA A 208 -24.85 -7.13 4.65
N THR A 209 -25.72 -7.38 3.65
CA THR A 209 -26.90 -8.24 3.81
C THR A 209 -27.13 -9.13 2.60
N SER A 210 -27.86 -10.23 2.81
CA SER A 210 -28.25 -11.16 1.74
C SER A 210 -29.21 -10.56 0.72
N ASP A 211 -29.83 -9.40 1.01
CA ASP A 211 -30.67 -8.69 0.04
C ASP A 211 -29.82 -8.17 -1.13
N ASN A 212 -28.51 -8.00 -0.92
CA ASN A 212 -27.53 -7.62 -1.92
C ASN A 212 -26.65 -8.79 -2.36
N LEU A 213 -27.09 -10.05 -2.15
CA LEU A 213 -26.28 -11.22 -2.49
C LEU A 213 -25.87 -11.22 -3.98
N ASP A 214 -26.74 -10.75 -4.87
CA ASP A 214 -26.43 -10.72 -6.30
C ASP A 214 -25.13 -9.92 -6.57
N GLU A 215 -24.91 -8.80 -5.88
CA GLU A 215 -23.67 -8.00 -5.99
C GLU A 215 -22.42 -8.74 -5.51
N ALA A 216 -22.54 -9.63 -4.51
CA ALA A 216 -21.41 -10.43 -4.07
C ALA A 216 -21.02 -11.53 -5.08
N LEU A 217 -22.00 -12.03 -5.84
CA LEU A 217 -21.83 -13.14 -6.79
C LEU A 217 -21.51 -12.68 -8.21
N GLU A 218 -21.99 -11.51 -8.59
CA GLU A 218 -21.78 -10.91 -9.91
C GLU A 218 -21.81 -9.38 -9.76
N PRO A 219 -20.78 -8.67 -10.23
CA PRO A 219 -20.76 -7.21 -10.19
C PRO A 219 -22.01 -6.62 -10.85
N LEU A 220 -22.74 -5.73 -10.15
CA LEU A 220 -23.91 -5.06 -10.70
C LEU A 220 -23.57 -3.84 -11.56
N GLU A 221 -22.37 -3.28 -11.38
CA GLU A 221 -21.89 -2.12 -12.14
C GLU A 221 -20.64 -2.50 -12.94
N ASP A 222 -20.71 -2.30 -14.27
CA ASP A 222 -19.55 -2.37 -15.15
C ASP A 222 -18.76 -1.06 -14.98
N ALA A 223 -17.70 -1.08 -14.17
CA ALA A 223 -16.84 0.09 -14.01
C ALA A 223 -16.23 0.48 -15.37
N VAL A 224 -16.34 1.76 -15.73
CA VAL A 224 -15.72 2.27 -16.95
C VAL A 224 -14.31 2.69 -16.61
N ASN A 225 -13.34 2.06 -17.25
CA ASN A 225 -11.94 2.31 -16.90
C ASN A 225 -11.58 3.81 -17.08
N VAL A 226 -11.30 4.51 -15.98
CA VAL A 226 -10.92 5.92 -15.93
C VAL A 226 -9.41 6.05 -16.20
N ARG A 227 -8.95 5.53 -17.35
CA ARG A 227 -7.59 5.80 -17.84
C ARG A 227 -7.45 7.25 -18.22
N ASN A 228 -6.99 8.04 -17.27
CA ASN A 228 -6.04 9.14 -17.43
C ASN A 228 -5.81 9.74 -16.03
N ALA A 229 -5.02 9.02 -15.22
CA ALA A 229 -4.42 9.62 -14.04
C ALA A 229 -3.60 10.84 -14.50
N GLY A 230 -3.94 12.02 -13.99
CA GLY A 230 -2.95 13.08 -13.93
C GLY A 230 -1.75 12.52 -13.14
N ARG A 231 -0.53 12.77 -13.59
CA ARG A 231 0.63 12.56 -12.73
C ARG A 231 0.53 13.57 -11.58
N GLY A 232 0.83 13.15 -10.35
CA GLY A 232 1.12 14.11 -9.29
C GLY A 232 2.35 14.96 -9.62
N ASN A 233 2.73 15.85 -8.72
CA ASN A 233 3.89 16.71 -8.94
C ASN A 233 5.21 15.96 -8.73
N ASP A 234 6.17 16.18 -9.62
CA ASP A 234 7.58 15.80 -9.43
C ASP A 234 8.10 16.48 -8.16
N LEU A 235 8.86 15.73 -7.34
CA LEU A 235 9.38 16.24 -6.07
C LEU A 235 10.59 17.16 -6.21
N GLY A 236 11.10 17.35 -7.41
CA GLY A 236 12.23 18.23 -7.68
C GLY A 236 12.96 17.83 -8.96
N THR A 237 14.23 18.19 -9.04
CA THR A 237 15.12 17.75 -10.11
C THR A 237 16.54 17.57 -9.59
N MET A 238 17.34 16.74 -10.28
CA MET A 238 18.78 16.63 -9.98
C MET A 238 19.57 17.94 -10.05
N ALA A 239 19.05 18.98 -10.70
CA ALA A 239 19.73 20.27 -10.75
C ALA A 239 19.79 20.96 -9.38
N ASP A 240 18.89 20.59 -8.46
CA ASP A 240 18.78 21.17 -7.13
C ASP A 240 19.83 20.61 -6.14
N HIS A 241 20.45 19.45 -6.47
CA HIS A 241 21.44 18.74 -5.64
C HIS A 241 22.88 18.79 -6.17
N VAL A 242 23.23 19.84 -6.92
CA VAL A 242 24.57 19.96 -7.50
C VAL A 242 25.59 20.47 -6.47
N VAL A 243 26.47 19.58 -6.01
CA VAL A 243 27.60 19.95 -5.14
C VAL A 243 28.82 20.38 -5.95
N ALA A 244 29.33 21.58 -5.68
CA ALA A 244 30.51 22.12 -6.35
C ALA A 244 31.75 21.22 -6.17
N GLY A 245 32.33 20.78 -7.30
CA GLY A 245 33.53 19.93 -7.31
C GLY A 245 33.26 18.42 -7.15
N VAL A 246 31.99 18.03 -7.04
CA VAL A 246 31.53 16.64 -7.06
C VAL A 246 30.96 16.31 -8.44
N LYS A 247 30.87 15.02 -8.78
CA LYS A 247 30.17 14.57 -10.00
C LYS A 247 28.67 14.81 -9.86
N ALA A 248 27.96 14.75 -11.00
CA ALA A 248 26.51 14.87 -11.01
C ALA A 248 25.87 13.84 -10.05
N PRO A 249 24.85 14.24 -9.28
CA PRO A 249 24.09 13.33 -8.43
C PRO A 249 23.43 12.23 -9.28
N VAL A 250 23.24 11.06 -8.67
CA VAL A 250 22.74 9.85 -9.35
C VAL A 250 21.49 9.26 -8.70
N LEU A 251 21.21 9.67 -7.46
CA LEU A 251 19.98 9.43 -6.73
C LEU A 251 19.71 10.63 -5.82
N ALA A 252 18.44 11.05 -5.72
CA ALA A 252 17.97 11.98 -4.70
C ALA A 252 16.66 11.48 -4.10
N VAL A 253 16.54 11.62 -2.79
CA VAL A 253 15.28 11.48 -2.05
C VAL A 253 14.95 12.88 -1.56
N GLU A 254 13.86 13.44 -2.07
CA GLU A 254 13.45 14.80 -1.78
C GLU A 254 12.22 14.86 -0.87
N GLY A 255 11.98 16.05 -0.36
CA GLY A 255 10.84 16.35 0.50
C GLY A 255 11.21 16.43 1.97
N PRO A 256 10.38 17.14 2.76
CA PRO A 256 10.47 17.08 4.21
C PRO A 256 10.22 15.65 4.67
N GLY A 257 10.89 15.24 5.74
CA GLY A 257 10.69 13.94 6.36
C GLY A 257 11.17 14.00 7.80
N GLN A 258 10.45 13.33 8.70
CA GLN A 258 10.86 13.15 10.09
C GLN A 258 11.20 11.68 10.30
N LEU A 259 12.31 11.39 10.96
CA LEU A 259 12.62 10.04 11.45
C LEU A 259 12.62 10.08 12.97
N SER A 260 11.82 9.22 13.59
CA SER A 260 11.68 9.09 15.04
C SER A 260 12.88 8.41 15.69
N GLY A 261 13.59 7.56 14.93
CA GLY A 261 14.67 6.71 15.42
C GLY A 261 14.20 5.38 16.00
N GLU A 262 12.94 5.02 15.81
CA GLU A 262 12.43 3.67 16.02
C GLU A 262 12.87 2.76 14.86
N ASP A 263 12.95 1.44 15.11
CA ASP A 263 13.53 0.47 14.17
C ASP A 263 12.71 0.32 12.87
N ASP A 264 11.44 0.69 12.88
CA ASP A 264 10.47 0.62 11.78
C ASP A 264 10.31 1.96 11.03
N ASP A 265 11.07 2.99 11.42
CA ASP A 265 10.94 4.32 10.85
C ASP A 265 12.13 4.68 9.94
N TYR A 266 12.09 4.16 8.72
CA TYR A 266 13.14 4.36 7.71
C TYR A 266 12.57 4.43 6.29
N MET A 267 13.40 4.92 5.36
CA MET A 267 13.12 4.87 3.92
C MET A 267 14.14 3.98 3.23
N GLU A 268 13.68 2.85 2.67
CA GLU A 268 14.52 1.95 1.88
C GLU A 268 14.35 2.22 0.38
N VAL A 269 15.29 2.97 -0.19
CA VAL A 269 15.35 3.24 -1.63
C VAL A 269 15.80 2.03 -2.45
N GLY A 270 16.28 0.97 -1.81
CA GLY A 270 16.80 -0.22 -2.49
C GLY A 270 18.03 0.06 -3.36
N GLN A 271 18.41 -0.94 -4.16
CA GLN A 271 19.58 -0.87 -5.04
C GLN A 271 19.21 -0.36 -6.43
N HIS A 272 19.80 0.77 -6.83
CA HIS A 272 19.70 1.26 -8.21
C HIS A 272 21.01 1.02 -8.99
N ALA A 273 20.90 0.71 -10.28
CA ALA A 273 22.07 0.52 -11.15
C ALA A 273 23.02 1.73 -11.15
N ALA A 274 22.47 2.94 -10.98
CA ALA A 274 23.21 4.19 -10.91
C ALA A 274 24.08 4.31 -9.63
N MET A 275 23.76 3.55 -8.57
CA MET A 275 24.54 3.49 -7.33
C MET A 275 25.77 2.57 -7.40
N ASN A 276 25.95 1.82 -8.48
CA ASN A 276 27.10 0.94 -8.66
C ASN A 276 28.39 1.74 -8.97
N LEU A 277 28.86 2.46 -7.96
CA LEU A 277 29.97 3.40 -8.01
C LEU A 277 31.14 2.88 -7.18
N ARG A 278 32.37 3.15 -7.64
CA ARG A 278 33.58 2.84 -6.86
C ARG A 278 33.78 3.76 -5.65
N ALA A 279 33.16 4.93 -5.69
CA ALA A 279 33.17 5.95 -4.65
C ALA A 279 31.98 6.89 -4.90
N ALA A 280 31.31 7.29 -3.83
CA ALA A 280 30.19 8.22 -3.86
C ALA A 280 30.42 9.37 -2.88
N THR A 281 29.70 10.46 -3.09
CA THR A 281 29.51 11.53 -2.10
C THR A 281 28.07 11.47 -1.67
N ILE A 282 27.85 11.52 -0.36
CA ILE A 282 26.52 11.56 0.24
C ILE A 282 26.34 12.98 0.78
N GLU A 283 25.32 13.66 0.30
CA GLU A 283 24.87 14.96 0.81
C GLU A 283 23.56 14.74 1.56
N LEU A 284 23.45 15.36 2.73
CA LEU A 284 22.26 15.30 3.58
C LEU A 284 22.07 16.68 4.20
N THR A 285 20.82 17.12 4.24
CA THR A 285 20.40 18.27 5.04
C THR A 285 19.37 17.77 6.05
N PHE A 286 19.64 17.96 7.33
CA PHE A 286 18.74 17.52 8.40
C PHE A 286 18.86 18.44 9.61
N GLU A 287 17.81 18.48 10.42
CA GLU A 287 17.82 19.03 11.77
C GLU A 287 17.68 17.89 12.79
N LEU A 288 18.18 18.09 14.01
CA LEU A 288 18.14 17.08 15.06
C LEU A 288 17.56 17.68 16.33
N ASP A 289 16.34 17.25 16.66
CA ASP A 289 15.65 17.69 17.88
C ASP A 289 16.21 17.02 19.14
N ARG A 290 16.42 15.70 19.07
CA ARG A 290 16.89 14.87 20.18
C ARG A 290 17.79 13.75 19.68
N LEU A 291 18.85 13.45 20.44
CA LEU A 291 19.74 12.31 20.20
C LEU A 291 19.69 11.37 21.41
N TYR A 292 19.15 10.17 21.21
CA TYR A 292 19.22 9.10 22.20
C TYR A 292 20.21 8.05 21.72
N GLY A 293 21.34 7.93 22.43
CA GLY A 293 22.38 6.99 22.06
C GLY A 293 23.00 7.31 20.69
N ARG A 294 23.22 6.27 19.90
CA ARG A 294 23.80 6.34 18.56
C ARG A 294 22.70 6.04 17.54
N GLN A 295 22.52 6.92 16.56
CA GLN A 295 21.43 6.85 15.57
C GLN A 295 22.01 6.77 14.16
N ALA A 296 21.46 5.89 13.32
CA ALA A 296 21.87 5.77 11.92
C ALA A 296 21.16 6.85 11.09
N LEU A 297 21.90 7.54 10.22
CA LEU A 297 21.34 8.49 9.25
C LEU A 297 21.18 7.86 7.87
N VAL A 298 22.19 7.10 7.46
CA VAL A 298 22.23 6.40 6.19
C VAL A 298 22.98 5.10 6.44
N SER A 299 22.43 4.00 5.96
CA SER A 299 23.11 2.72 5.95
C SER A 299 23.05 2.15 4.54
N ALA A 300 24.15 1.60 4.08
CA ALA A 300 24.17 0.67 2.96
C ALA A 300 24.59 -0.66 3.56
N ASP A 301 23.62 -1.54 3.78
CA ASP A 301 23.87 -2.93 4.14
C ASP A 301 23.86 -3.77 2.86
N VAL A 302 24.85 -4.64 2.71
CA VAL A 302 24.95 -5.55 1.58
C VAL A 302 24.90 -6.95 2.16
N GLU A 303 23.95 -7.75 1.71
CA GLU A 303 23.88 -9.13 2.17
C GLU A 303 25.18 -9.87 1.84
N GLY A 304 25.98 -10.22 2.86
CA GLY A 304 27.19 -11.04 2.69
C GLY A 304 28.52 -10.49 3.25
N ALA A 305 28.55 -9.33 3.91
CA ALA A 305 29.78 -8.73 4.45
C ALA A 305 30.79 -8.35 3.35
N ASP A 306 30.31 -7.72 2.28
CA ASP A 306 31.07 -7.41 1.07
C ASP A 306 31.63 -5.98 1.05
N SER A 307 32.53 -5.69 0.10
CA SER A 307 33.06 -4.34 -0.07
C SER A 307 31.96 -3.37 -0.53
N GLY A 308 31.59 -2.41 0.31
CA GLY A 308 30.56 -1.42 0.00
C GLY A 308 29.64 -1.09 1.18
N GLU A 309 29.64 -1.93 2.21
CA GLU A 309 28.93 -1.67 3.46
C GLU A 309 29.47 -0.43 4.17
N PHE A 310 28.56 0.41 4.61
CA PHE A 310 28.86 1.49 5.54
C PHE A 310 27.59 1.94 6.24
N THR A 311 27.76 2.53 7.41
CA THR A 311 26.71 3.29 8.07
C THR A 311 27.25 4.63 8.52
N VAL A 312 26.53 5.70 8.19
CA VAL A 312 26.76 7.05 8.72
C VAL A 312 25.91 7.19 9.98
N TRP A 313 26.59 7.34 11.11
CA TRP A 313 25.97 7.50 12.42
C TRP A 313 26.07 8.93 12.91
N ILE A 314 25.10 9.37 13.70
CA ILE A 314 25.28 10.45 14.67
C ILE A 314 25.60 9.82 16.03
N ASP A 315 26.76 10.18 16.58
CA ASP A 315 27.23 9.77 17.89
C ASP A 315 27.79 10.98 18.64
N ASP A 316 27.17 11.33 19.78
CA ASP A 316 27.55 12.47 20.63
C ASP A 316 27.75 13.78 19.83
N GLY A 317 26.80 14.08 18.94
CA GLY A 317 26.82 15.27 18.08
C GLY A 317 27.89 15.27 16.98
N LYS A 318 28.48 14.11 16.68
CA LYS A 318 29.45 13.93 15.59
C LYS A 318 28.95 12.91 14.59
N LEU A 319 29.29 13.14 13.32
CA LEU A 319 29.12 12.15 12.27
C LEU A 319 30.27 11.13 12.32
N VAL A 320 29.93 9.85 12.36
CA VAL A 320 30.87 8.73 12.37
C VAL A 320 30.49 7.76 11.26
N VAL A 321 31.42 7.50 10.34
CA VAL A 321 31.26 6.47 9.31
C VAL A 321 31.93 5.19 9.82
N ALA A 322 31.18 4.09 9.84
CA ALA A 322 31.65 2.77 10.26
C ALA A 322 31.32 1.73 9.20
#